data_AF-A0A937KHI1-F1
#
_entry.id   AF-A0A937KHI1-F1
#
_cell.length_a   1.000
_cell.length_b   1.000
_cell.length_c   1.000
_cell.angle_alpha   90.00
_cell.angle_beta   90.00
_cell.angle_gamma   90.00
#
_symmetry.space_group_name_H-M   'P 1'
#
loop_
_entity.id
_entity.type
_entity.pdbx_description
1 polymer ?
#
loop_
_entity_poly.entity_id
_entity_poly.type
_entity_poly.pdbx_seq_one_letter_code
_entity_poly.pdbx_strand_id
1 'polypeptide(L)'
;MKYAVLGVAALALASCGNIKELEEQVGTLKGDLAKVQADTDGDGVSDAFDLEANTPKGALVDGSGRALDLDGDGIRHELDTDPFTQRGARVDASGRELDSDGDGVMDSKDMEPNTPAGALVNFQGKKIEGTVTTQVAEAFIPEVHFATNSATVSVEDEAKLAVVAKMMKTNPSLRLRVVGHADATGSERVNLKVGERRAKAVVRVLTTTFGISEARFEVVSKGESELLSKKNVHNRRVEFQFIQ
;
A
#
# COMPACT_ATOMS: atom_id res chain seq x y z
N MET A 1 -0.93 76.50 50.03
CA MET A 1 -0.75 75.94 48.66
C MET A 1 0.44 74.98 48.51
N LYS A 2 1.39 74.84 49.44
CA LYS A 2 2.57 73.95 49.30
C LYS A 2 2.27 72.44 49.32
N TYR A 3 1.19 71.99 49.96
CA TYR A 3 0.90 70.55 50.14
C TYR A 3 0.19 69.87 48.97
N ALA A 4 -0.51 70.62 48.10
CA ALA A 4 -1.20 70.05 46.94
C ALA A 4 -0.23 69.66 45.80
N VAL A 5 0.91 70.35 45.68
CA VAL A 5 1.90 70.10 44.61
C VAL A 5 2.74 68.85 44.90
N LEU A 6 3.03 68.55 46.17
CA LEU A 6 3.79 67.34 46.54
C LEU A 6 2.99 66.05 46.33
N GLY A 7 1.67 66.06 46.56
CA GLY A 7 0.82 64.87 46.37
C GLY A 7 0.69 64.46 44.90
N VAL A 8 0.58 65.42 43.99
CA VAL A 8 0.50 65.16 42.54
C VAL A 8 1.85 64.69 41.98
N ALA A 9 2.96 65.24 42.47
CA ALA A 9 4.30 64.80 42.08
C ALA A 9 4.60 63.35 42.52
N ALA A 10 4.21 62.97 43.74
CA ALA A 10 4.39 61.60 44.23
C ALA A 10 3.54 60.57 43.44
N LEU A 11 2.30 60.92 43.08
CA LEU A 11 1.42 60.07 42.27
C LEU A 11 1.92 59.95 40.83
N ALA A 12 2.47 61.03 40.24
CA ALA A 12 3.08 61.02 38.92
C ALA A 12 4.39 60.20 38.87
N LEU A 13 5.22 60.27 39.92
CA LEU A 13 6.44 59.46 40.05
C LEU A 13 6.11 57.96 40.21
N ALA A 14 5.10 57.61 40.99
CA ALA A 14 4.62 56.23 41.13
C ALA A 14 3.99 55.70 39.82
N SER A 15 3.19 56.51 39.14
CA SER A 15 2.65 56.19 37.82
C SER A 15 3.73 55.98 36.76
N CYS A 16 4.81 56.77 36.80
CA CYS A 16 5.91 56.69 35.84
C CYS A 16 6.80 55.46 36.10
N GLY A 17 6.95 55.02 37.35
CA GLY A 17 7.59 53.75 37.69
C GLY A 17 6.85 52.54 37.12
N ASN A 18 5.52 52.51 37.30
CA ASN A 18 4.68 51.44 36.76
C ASN A 18 4.68 51.43 35.22
N ILE A 19 4.71 52.60 34.57
CA ILE A 19 4.79 52.70 33.10
C ILE A 19 6.09 52.09 32.57
N LYS A 20 7.24 52.34 33.23
CA LYS A 20 8.53 51.77 32.81
C LYS A 20 8.58 50.24 32.94
N GLU A 21 8.00 49.70 34.01
CA GLU A 21 7.91 48.24 34.21
C GLU A 21 7.01 47.58 33.15
N LEU A 22 5.90 48.24 32.79
CA LEU A 22 5.03 47.84 31.68
C LEU A 22 5.76 47.88 30.32
N GLU A 23 6.56 48.91 30.06
CA GLU A 23 7.37 49.01 28.84
C GLU A 23 8.39 47.87 28.73
N GLU A 24 9.02 47.49 29.84
CA GLU A 24 9.95 46.36 29.91
C GLU A 24 9.24 45.02 29.64
N GLN A 25 8.08 44.79 30.28
CA GLN A 25 7.26 43.60 30.05
C GLN A 25 6.73 43.50 28.62
N VAL A 26 6.36 44.63 28.00
CA VAL A 26 5.96 44.66 26.58
C VAL A 26 7.17 44.37 25.68
N GLY A 27 8.36 44.84 26.06
CA GLY A 27 9.61 44.53 25.37
C GLY A 27 9.92 43.03 25.38
N THR A 28 9.82 42.39 26.54
CA THR A 28 10.05 40.94 26.67
C THR A 28 8.99 40.12 25.92
N LEU A 29 7.71 40.45 26.06
CA LEU A 29 6.62 39.79 25.35
C LEU A 29 6.76 39.90 23.82
N LYS A 30 7.20 41.07 23.31
CA LYS A 30 7.50 41.22 21.88
C LYS A 30 8.65 40.33 21.44
N GLY A 31 9.69 40.21 22.27
CA GLY A 31 10.83 39.32 22.01
C GLY A 31 10.42 37.85 22.01
N ASP A 32 9.59 37.42 22.96
CA ASP A 32 9.12 36.04 23.03
C ASP A 32 8.11 35.71 21.91
N LEU A 33 7.25 36.66 21.54
CA LEU A 33 6.38 36.54 20.37
C LEU A 33 7.18 36.37 19.08
N ALA A 34 8.26 37.14 18.91
CA ALA A 34 9.12 37.02 17.74
C ALA A 34 9.80 35.64 17.66
N LYS A 35 10.18 35.04 18.79
CA LYS A 35 10.76 33.68 18.82
C LYS A 35 9.74 32.59 18.49
N VAL A 36 8.49 32.75 18.92
CA VAL A 36 7.40 31.80 18.64
C VAL A 36 6.85 31.98 17.22
N GLN A 37 7.07 33.13 16.58
CA GLN A 37 6.66 33.38 15.19
C GLN A 37 7.74 33.09 14.16
N ALA A 38 8.98 32.85 14.58
CA ALA A 38 10.05 32.48 13.66
C ALA A 38 9.84 31.05 13.16
N ASP A 39 9.80 30.88 11.85
CA ASP A 39 9.67 29.62 11.12
C ASP A 39 10.64 29.73 9.93
N THR A 40 11.83 29.15 10.11
CA THR A 40 12.98 29.35 9.22
C THR A 40 12.86 28.52 7.95
N ASP A 41 12.34 27.30 8.02
CA ASP A 41 12.18 26.40 6.87
C ASP A 41 10.78 26.48 6.23
N GLY A 42 9.81 27.09 6.91
CA GLY A 42 8.49 27.40 6.40
C GLY A 42 7.59 26.17 6.35
N ASP A 43 7.82 25.18 7.23
CA ASP A 43 7.04 23.95 7.31
C ASP A 43 5.73 24.10 8.10
N GLY A 44 5.55 25.25 8.76
CA GLY A 44 4.38 25.57 9.57
C GLY A 44 4.56 25.35 11.08
N VAL A 45 5.74 24.93 11.53
CA VAL A 45 6.13 24.82 12.93
C VAL A 45 7.21 25.85 13.23
N SER A 46 7.02 26.64 14.28
CA SER A 46 8.03 27.64 14.65
C SER A 46 9.33 26.98 15.10
N ASP A 47 10.47 27.62 14.85
CA ASP A 47 11.83 27.18 15.22
C ASP A 47 11.96 26.77 16.71
N ALA A 48 11.13 27.35 17.59
CA ALA A 48 11.12 27.04 19.02
C ALA A 48 10.53 25.65 19.36
N PHE A 49 9.68 25.10 18.50
CA PHE A 49 9.00 23.82 18.66
C PHE A 49 9.41 22.79 17.60
N ASP A 50 10.12 23.24 16.57
CA ASP A 50 10.60 22.41 15.50
C ASP A 50 11.84 21.59 15.93
N LEU A 51 11.74 20.28 15.75
CA LEU A 51 12.80 19.32 16.00
C LEU A 51 13.63 19.03 14.75
N GLU A 52 13.14 19.36 13.56
CA GLU A 52 13.79 19.18 12.27
C GLU A 52 13.90 20.52 11.52
N ALA A 53 14.87 21.34 11.93
CA ALA A 53 15.12 22.71 11.44
C ALA A 53 15.38 22.91 9.92
N ASN A 54 15.26 21.86 9.09
CA ASN A 54 15.41 21.94 7.64
C ASN A 54 14.44 20.99 6.95
N THR A 55 13.18 21.01 7.36
CA THR A 55 12.16 20.20 6.72
C THR A 55 11.89 20.71 5.29
N PRO A 56 11.79 19.82 4.29
CA PRO A 56 11.56 20.25 2.92
C PRO A 56 10.28 21.07 2.77
N LYS A 57 10.35 22.13 1.98
CA LYS A 57 9.23 23.04 1.78
C LYS A 57 8.04 22.32 1.13
N GLY A 58 6.93 22.23 1.87
CA GLY A 58 5.73 21.52 1.43
C GLY A 58 5.62 20.08 1.95
N ALA A 59 6.57 19.63 2.77
CA ALA A 59 6.46 18.40 3.53
C ALA A 59 5.22 18.43 4.41
N LEU A 60 4.59 17.27 4.60
CA LEU A 60 3.63 17.11 5.69
C LEU A 60 4.41 16.84 6.97
N VAL A 61 4.27 17.72 7.96
CA VAL A 61 4.96 17.62 9.25
C VAL A 61 4.02 17.32 10.40
N ASP A 62 4.55 16.72 11.46
CA ASP A 62 3.84 16.58 12.72
C ASP A 62 3.92 17.88 13.57
N GLY A 63 3.28 17.88 14.75
CA GLY A 63 3.31 19.06 15.65
C GLY A 63 4.67 19.38 16.25
N SER A 64 5.71 18.59 15.94
CA SER A 64 7.11 18.82 16.33
C SER A 64 8.00 19.15 15.13
N GLY A 65 7.43 19.44 13.95
CA GLY A 65 8.16 19.84 12.75
C GLY A 65 8.87 18.71 12.02
N ARG A 66 8.61 17.44 12.36
CA ARG A 66 9.23 16.31 11.65
C ARG A 66 8.40 15.89 10.46
N ALA A 67 9.06 15.61 9.33
CA ALA A 67 8.34 15.11 8.16
C ALA A 67 7.70 13.73 8.43
N LEU A 68 6.50 13.54 7.89
CA LEU A 68 5.73 12.32 8.05
C LEU A 68 6.13 11.24 7.04
N ASP A 69 6.12 10.00 7.53
CA ASP A 69 6.15 8.76 6.77
C ASP A 69 4.81 8.06 7.08
N LEU A 70 3.91 8.01 6.08
CA LEU A 70 2.51 7.62 6.29
C LEU A 70 2.33 6.10 6.35
N ASP A 71 3.03 5.34 5.52
CA ASP A 71 2.94 3.89 5.45
C ASP A 71 3.99 3.19 6.32
N GLY A 72 5.05 3.91 6.71
CA GLY A 72 6.09 3.45 7.61
C GLY A 72 7.14 2.60 6.91
N ASP A 73 7.37 2.82 5.61
CA ASP A 73 8.36 2.11 4.82
C ASP A 73 9.78 2.69 4.96
N GLY A 74 9.92 3.83 5.65
CA GLY A 74 11.18 4.54 5.89
C GLY A 74 11.49 5.64 4.87
N ILE A 75 10.60 5.88 3.90
CA ILE A 75 10.67 6.99 2.96
C ILE A 75 9.68 8.08 3.39
N ARG A 76 10.11 9.35 3.28
CA ARG A 76 9.25 10.49 3.61
C ARG A 76 8.11 10.55 2.58
N HIS A 77 6.91 10.89 3.03
CA HIS A 77 5.72 10.90 2.18
C HIS A 77 5.85 11.76 0.90
N GLU A 78 6.68 12.81 0.95
CA GLU A 78 6.94 13.69 -0.19
C GLU A 78 7.87 13.09 -1.28
N LEU A 79 8.69 12.11 -0.90
CA LEU A 79 9.60 11.38 -1.79
C LEU A 79 9.03 10.02 -2.18
N ASP A 80 8.02 9.56 -1.46
CA ASP A 80 7.35 8.30 -1.66
C ASP A 80 6.34 8.40 -2.82
N THR A 81 6.55 7.54 -3.81
CA THR A 81 5.70 7.40 -4.99
C THR A 81 4.60 6.36 -4.78
N ASP A 82 4.76 5.43 -3.83
CA ASP A 82 3.78 4.40 -3.50
C ASP A 82 3.26 4.58 -2.07
N PRO A 83 2.18 5.37 -1.88
CA PRO A 83 1.70 5.79 -0.57
C PRO A 83 1.09 4.67 0.30
N PHE A 84 1.15 3.42 -0.16
CA PHE A 84 0.57 2.26 0.51
C PHE A 84 1.52 1.05 0.54
N THR A 85 2.83 1.29 0.54
CA THR A 85 3.82 0.22 0.63
C THR A 85 3.66 -0.55 1.94
N GLN A 86 3.89 -1.86 1.88
CA GLN A 86 3.74 -2.68 3.07
C GLN A 86 4.82 -2.30 4.09
N ARG A 87 4.41 -1.86 5.28
CA ARG A 87 5.32 -1.50 6.38
C ARG A 87 6.42 -2.55 6.59
N GLY A 88 7.67 -2.12 6.48
CA GLY A 88 8.86 -2.97 6.64
C GLY A 88 9.26 -3.75 5.39
N ALA A 89 8.61 -3.53 4.25
CA ALA A 89 9.10 -4.00 2.96
C ALA A 89 10.42 -3.32 2.60
N ARG A 90 11.23 -3.99 1.78
CA ARG A 90 12.45 -3.40 1.22
C ARG A 90 12.05 -2.56 0.02
N VAL A 91 12.27 -1.27 0.10
CA VAL A 91 11.89 -0.30 -0.94
C VAL A 91 13.09 0.29 -1.66
N ASP A 92 12.86 0.75 -2.89
CA ASP A 92 13.80 1.57 -3.63
C ASP A 92 13.81 3.03 -3.12
N ALA A 93 14.63 3.89 -3.73
CA ALA A 93 14.73 5.30 -3.35
C ALA A 93 13.45 6.12 -3.57
N SER A 94 12.43 5.53 -4.21
CA SER A 94 11.13 6.15 -4.49
C SER A 94 9.98 5.56 -3.66
N GLY A 95 10.26 4.69 -2.68
CA GLY A 95 9.24 4.06 -1.83
C GLY A 95 8.55 2.85 -2.48
N ARG A 96 9.01 2.37 -3.64
CA ARG A 96 8.41 1.18 -4.27
C ARG A 96 9.08 -0.09 -3.81
N GLU A 97 8.28 -1.12 -3.55
CA GLU A 97 8.78 -2.45 -3.18
C GLU A 97 9.72 -3.03 -4.26
N LEU A 98 10.82 -3.63 -3.81
CA LEU A 98 11.79 -4.31 -4.66
C LEU A 98 11.28 -5.71 -5.04
N ASP A 99 11.58 -6.12 -6.27
CA ASP A 99 11.48 -7.49 -6.78
C ASP A 99 12.92 -7.96 -7.09
N SER A 100 13.50 -8.74 -6.17
CA SER A 100 14.92 -9.10 -6.20
C SER A 100 15.29 -10.10 -7.29
N ASP A 101 14.38 -10.99 -7.69
CA ASP A 101 14.63 -12.02 -8.71
C ASP A 101 13.95 -11.74 -10.06
N GLY A 102 13.10 -10.72 -10.11
CA GLY A 102 12.47 -10.21 -11.32
C GLY A 102 11.40 -11.15 -11.86
N ASP A 103 10.81 -11.99 -11.02
CA ASP A 103 9.78 -12.95 -11.43
C ASP A 103 8.36 -12.32 -11.54
N GLY A 104 8.23 -11.06 -11.10
CA GLY A 104 6.99 -10.29 -11.10
C GLY A 104 6.25 -10.29 -9.75
N VAL A 105 6.81 -10.91 -8.71
CA VAL A 105 6.31 -10.88 -7.33
C VAL A 105 7.25 -10.07 -6.44
N MET A 106 6.71 -9.05 -5.77
CA MET A 106 7.50 -8.23 -4.85
C MET A 106 8.06 -9.06 -3.69
N ASP A 107 9.26 -8.72 -3.21
CA ASP A 107 9.98 -9.38 -2.10
C ASP A 107 9.10 -9.60 -0.85
N SER A 108 8.13 -8.70 -0.61
CA SER A 108 7.20 -8.76 0.54
C SER A 108 6.22 -9.93 0.49
N LYS A 109 5.90 -10.40 -0.73
CA LYS A 109 4.88 -11.42 -1.02
C LYS A 109 5.48 -12.70 -1.62
N ASP A 110 6.75 -12.63 -2.01
CA ASP A 110 7.48 -13.75 -2.57
C ASP A 110 7.88 -14.77 -1.50
N MET A 111 7.49 -16.02 -1.72
CA MET A 111 7.85 -17.17 -0.89
C MET A 111 9.12 -17.89 -1.36
N GLU A 112 9.58 -17.66 -2.59
CA GLU A 112 10.79 -18.23 -3.18
C GLU A 112 11.71 -17.14 -3.77
N PRO A 113 12.50 -16.42 -2.94
CA PRO A 113 13.30 -15.23 -3.32
C PRO A 113 14.41 -15.40 -4.37
N ASN A 114 14.52 -16.57 -5.00
CA ASN A 114 15.56 -16.89 -5.98
C ASN A 114 14.98 -17.73 -7.11
N THR A 115 13.81 -17.37 -7.60
CA THR A 115 13.19 -18.02 -8.73
C THR A 115 14.04 -17.77 -9.99
N PRO A 116 14.40 -18.82 -10.76
CA PRO A 116 15.18 -18.64 -11.98
C PRO A 116 14.49 -17.70 -12.97
N ALA A 117 15.24 -16.74 -13.54
CA ALA A 117 14.70 -15.81 -14.54
C ALA A 117 13.96 -16.54 -15.68
N GLY A 118 12.71 -16.15 -15.94
CA GLY A 118 11.84 -16.76 -16.93
C GLY A 118 11.14 -18.05 -16.47
N ALA A 119 11.28 -18.43 -15.19
CA ALA A 119 10.40 -19.42 -14.59
C ALA A 119 8.98 -18.85 -14.45
N LEU A 120 8.01 -19.76 -14.50
CA LEU A 120 6.62 -19.44 -14.21
C LEU A 120 6.43 -19.44 -12.71
N VAL A 121 5.88 -18.36 -12.15
CA VAL A 121 5.54 -18.29 -10.74
C VAL A 121 4.06 -18.04 -10.53
N ASN A 122 3.56 -18.52 -9.40
CA ASN A 122 2.22 -18.17 -8.95
C ASN A 122 2.23 -16.80 -8.24
N PHE A 123 1.07 -16.35 -7.80
CA PHE A 123 0.91 -15.09 -7.08
C PHE A 123 1.69 -14.98 -5.75
N GLN A 124 2.29 -16.06 -5.28
CA GLN A 124 3.12 -16.14 -4.07
C GLN A 124 4.62 -16.25 -4.40
N GLY A 125 5.01 -16.05 -5.66
CA GLY A 125 6.39 -16.23 -6.12
C GLY A 125 6.85 -17.69 -6.15
N LYS A 126 5.92 -18.65 -5.94
CA LYS A 126 6.29 -20.06 -6.02
C LYS A 126 6.42 -20.52 -7.44
N LYS A 127 7.56 -21.14 -7.76
CA LYS A 127 7.83 -21.77 -9.03
C LYS A 127 6.77 -22.83 -9.32
N ILE A 128 6.15 -22.72 -10.48
CA ILE A 128 5.25 -23.74 -10.99
C ILE A 128 5.97 -24.54 -12.07
N GLU A 129 5.98 -25.86 -11.91
CA GLU A 129 6.62 -26.76 -12.86
C GLU A 129 5.83 -26.80 -14.18
N GLY A 130 6.33 -26.09 -15.18
CA GLY A 130 5.80 -26.09 -16.55
C GLY A 130 6.91 -25.68 -17.51
N THR A 131 7.02 -26.38 -18.64
CA THR A 131 7.99 -25.99 -19.68
C THR A 131 7.36 -24.92 -20.55
N VAL A 132 7.72 -23.66 -20.34
CA VAL A 132 7.46 -22.63 -21.34
C VAL A 132 8.60 -22.65 -22.34
N THR A 133 8.29 -22.98 -23.58
CA THR A 133 9.29 -23.09 -24.65
C THR A 133 9.82 -21.73 -25.11
N THR A 134 9.26 -20.64 -24.60
CA THR A 134 9.59 -19.27 -24.99
C THR A 134 9.83 -18.47 -23.72
N GLN A 135 10.95 -17.74 -23.66
CA GLN A 135 11.27 -16.79 -22.58
C GLN A 135 10.14 -15.77 -22.43
N VAL A 136 9.13 -16.10 -21.63
CA VAL A 136 8.25 -15.09 -21.05
C VAL A 136 9.01 -14.66 -19.81
N ALA A 137 9.70 -13.53 -19.93
CA ALA A 137 10.50 -12.97 -18.85
C ALA A 137 9.68 -12.60 -17.60
N GLU A 138 8.34 -12.65 -17.67
CA GLU A 138 7.44 -12.08 -16.66
C GLU A 138 6.12 -12.87 -16.61
N ALA A 139 6.19 -14.18 -16.39
CA ALA A 139 4.98 -15.00 -16.35
C ALA A 139 4.43 -15.16 -14.93
N PHE A 140 4.01 -14.03 -14.36
CA PHE A 140 3.18 -13.99 -13.17
C PHE A 140 1.76 -14.45 -13.48
N ILE A 141 1.24 -15.42 -12.73
CA ILE A 141 -0.17 -15.80 -12.83
C ILE A 141 -1.00 -15.17 -11.70
N PRO A 142 -1.91 -14.23 -12.03
CA PRO A 142 -2.76 -13.61 -11.03
C PRO A 142 -3.82 -14.57 -10.48
N GLU A 143 -4.23 -14.33 -9.25
CA GLU A 143 -5.43 -14.92 -8.67
C GLU A 143 -6.68 -14.07 -8.98
N VAL A 144 -7.85 -14.73 -9.03
CA VAL A 144 -9.14 -14.07 -9.21
C VAL A 144 -9.96 -14.21 -7.93
N HIS A 145 -10.40 -13.09 -7.36
CA HIS A 145 -11.20 -13.09 -6.13
C HIS A 145 -12.69 -12.98 -6.41
N PHE A 146 -13.50 -13.51 -5.48
CA PHE A 146 -14.94 -13.51 -5.61
C PHE A 146 -15.62 -12.98 -4.34
N ALA A 147 -16.70 -12.23 -4.56
CA ALA A 147 -17.63 -11.87 -3.50
C ALA A 147 -18.31 -13.12 -2.90
N THR A 148 -18.88 -12.95 -1.70
CA THR A 148 -19.62 -14.00 -1.00
C THR A 148 -20.73 -14.55 -1.88
N ASN A 149 -20.79 -15.89 -2.00
CA ASN A 149 -21.76 -16.62 -2.84
C ASN A 149 -21.82 -16.17 -4.32
N SER A 150 -20.80 -15.46 -4.81
CA SER A 150 -20.70 -15.04 -6.21
C SER A 150 -19.73 -15.93 -6.99
N ALA A 151 -20.03 -16.10 -8.28
CA ALA A 151 -19.16 -16.67 -9.30
C ALA A 151 -18.96 -15.70 -10.49
N THR A 152 -19.33 -14.44 -10.32
CA THR A 152 -19.11 -13.40 -11.33
C THR A 152 -17.69 -12.88 -11.22
N VAL A 153 -16.97 -12.86 -12.34
CA VAL A 153 -15.62 -12.27 -12.45
C VAL A 153 -15.77 -10.75 -12.50
N SER A 154 -14.96 -10.03 -11.73
CA SER A 154 -14.98 -8.55 -11.74
C SER A 154 -14.25 -8.00 -12.97
N VAL A 155 -14.56 -6.77 -13.39
CA VAL A 155 -13.88 -6.12 -14.53
C VAL A 155 -12.37 -5.97 -14.28
N GLU A 156 -11.98 -5.71 -13.03
CA GLU A 156 -10.57 -5.64 -12.63
C GLU A 156 -9.88 -7.01 -12.82
N ASP A 157 -10.54 -8.10 -12.42
CA ASP A 157 -9.99 -9.43 -12.60
C ASP A 157 -10.02 -9.89 -14.06
N GLU A 158 -10.95 -9.40 -14.89
CA GLU A 158 -10.90 -9.62 -16.33
C GLU A 158 -9.62 -9.03 -16.96
N ALA A 159 -9.16 -7.88 -16.48
CA ALA A 159 -7.88 -7.30 -16.91
C ALA A 159 -6.69 -8.20 -16.50
N LYS A 160 -6.73 -8.78 -15.30
CA LYS A 160 -5.74 -9.77 -14.85
C LYS A 160 -5.76 -11.03 -15.72
N LEU A 161 -6.95 -11.51 -16.10
CA LEU A 161 -7.12 -12.64 -17.01
C LEU A 161 -6.57 -12.38 -18.42
N ALA A 162 -6.47 -11.12 -18.85
CA ALA A 162 -5.84 -10.78 -20.12
C ALA A 162 -4.35 -11.16 -20.15
N VAL A 163 -3.65 -11.07 -19.01
CA VAL A 163 -2.24 -11.49 -18.87
C VAL A 163 -2.12 -13.00 -19.05
N VAL A 164 -2.99 -13.77 -18.39
CA VAL A 164 -3.07 -15.23 -18.54
C VAL A 164 -3.39 -15.61 -19.98
N ALA A 165 -4.36 -14.94 -20.61
CA ALA A 165 -4.73 -15.20 -21.99
C ALA A 165 -3.58 -14.90 -22.97
N LYS A 166 -2.84 -13.81 -22.77
CA LYS A 166 -1.65 -13.45 -23.57
C LYS A 166 -0.59 -14.55 -23.45
N MET A 167 -0.27 -14.97 -22.24
CA MET A 167 0.68 -16.06 -21.96
C MET A 167 0.25 -17.37 -22.63
N MET A 168 -1.04 -17.73 -22.55
CA MET A 168 -1.57 -18.93 -23.20
C MET A 168 -1.55 -18.82 -24.73
N LYS A 169 -1.76 -17.64 -25.32
CA LYS A 169 -1.67 -17.44 -26.78
C LYS A 169 -0.25 -17.58 -27.28
N THR A 170 0.72 -17.03 -26.55
CA THR A 170 2.15 -17.17 -26.87
C THR A 170 2.64 -18.62 -26.72
N ASN A 171 1.97 -19.43 -25.90
CA ASN A 171 2.34 -20.81 -25.64
C ASN A 171 1.19 -21.79 -25.94
N PRO A 172 1.03 -22.20 -27.22
CA PRO A 172 -0.10 -23.03 -27.66
C PRO A 172 -0.19 -24.42 -26.99
N SER A 173 0.94 -25.00 -26.59
CA SER A 173 1.02 -26.30 -25.92
C SER A 173 0.65 -26.25 -24.43
N LEU A 174 0.64 -25.06 -23.83
CA LEU A 174 0.49 -24.89 -22.40
C LEU A 174 -0.91 -25.29 -21.94
N ARG A 175 -1.05 -26.05 -20.86
CA ARG A 175 -2.36 -26.41 -20.29
C ARG A 175 -2.41 -25.95 -18.84
N LEU A 176 -3.56 -25.43 -18.43
CA LEU A 176 -3.77 -24.87 -17.11
C LEU A 176 -4.89 -25.62 -16.39
N ARG A 177 -4.63 -26.01 -15.14
CA ARG A 177 -5.63 -26.44 -14.19
C ARG A 177 -6.13 -25.21 -13.45
N VAL A 178 -7.43 -24.96 -13.52
CA VAL A 178 -8.12 -23.85 -12.86
C VAL A 178 -8.75 -24.41 -11.59
N VAL A 179 -8.19 -24.03 -10.45
CA VAL A 179 -8.60 -24.55 -9.14
C VAL A 179 -9.44 -23.52 -8.41
N GLY A 180 -10.69 -23.86 -8.14
CA GLY A 180 -11.63 -23.02 -7.40
C GLY A 180 -11.62 -23.30 -5.90
N HIS A 181 -11.53 -22.24 -5.11
CA HIS A 181 -11.57 -22.27 -3.65
C HIS A 181 -12.81 -21.54 -3.11
N ALA A 182 -13.25 -21.96 -1.94
CA ALA A 182 -14.35 -21.37 -1.19
C ALA A 182 -13.89 -21.06 0.24
N ASP A 183 -14.61 -20.18 0.92
CA ASP A 183 -14.35 -19.94 2.34
C ASP A 183 -14.93 -21.07 3.20
N ALA A 184 -14.57 -21.08 4.49
CA ALA A 184 -15.01 -22.10 5.44
C ALA A 184 -16.50 -22.00 5.83
N THR A 185 -17.28 -21.14 5.15
CA THR A 185 -18.66 -20.85 5.52
C THR A 185 -19.59 -21.77 4.74
N GLY A 186 -20.11 -22.81 5.39
CA GLY A 186 -21.08 -23.71 4.79
C GLY A 186 -20.71 -25.17 5.01
N SER A 187 -21.24 -26.04 4.14
CA SER A 187 -20.81 -27.44 4.10
C SER A 187 -19.80 -27.63 2.99
N GLU A 188 -18.83 -28.52 3.22
CA GLU A 188 -17.82 -28.92 2.23
C GLU A 188 -18.44 -29.19 0.84
N ARG A 189 -19.56 -29.94 0.78
CA ARG A 189 -20.25 -30.26 -0.49
C ARG A 189 -20.73 -29.00 -1.23
N VAL A 190 -21.22 -27.99 -0.50
CA VAL A 190 -21.64 -26.72 -1.09
C VAL A 190 -20.41 -25.93 -1.55
N ASN A 191 -19.35 -25.90 -0.73
CA ASN A 191 -18.11 -25.21 -1.02
C ASN A 191 -17.40 -25.78 -2.25
N LEU A 192 -17.39 -27.11 -2.42
CA LEU A 192 -16.91 -27.76 -3.64
C LEU A 192 -17.68 -27.30 -4.89
N LYS A 193 -19.02 -27.22 -4.81
CA LYS A 193 -19.84 -26.72 -5.93
C LYS A 193 -19.64 -25.22 -6.20
N VAL A 194 -19.34 -24.43 -5.18
CA VAL A 194 -19.04 -22.99 -5.33
C VAL A 194 -17.70 -22.81 -6.03
N GLY A 195 -16.66 -23.49 -5.56
CA GLY A 195 -15.33 -23.46 -6.20
C GLY A 195 -15.39 -23.88 -7.67
N GLU A 196 -16.10 -24.97 -7.98
CA GLU A 196 -16.26 -25.44 -9.36
C GLU A 196 -16.97 -24.40 -10.24
N ARG A 197 -18.04 -23.76 -9.73
CA ARG A 197 -18.75 -22.70 -10.46
C ARG A 197 -17.84 -21.50 -10.76
N ARG A 198 -17.00 -21.09 -9.81
CA ARG A 198 -16.03 -19.99 -9.98
C ARG A 198 -14.96 -20.33 -11.02
N ALA A 199 -14.36 -21.51 -10.92
CA ALA A 199 -13.37 -21.97 -11.89
C ALA A 199 -13.97 -22.04 -13.31
N LYS A 200 -15.21 -22.56 -13.46
CA LYS A 200 -15.93 -22.55 -14.74
C LYS A 200 -16.23 -21.14 -15.25
N ALA A 201 -16.50 -20.17 -14.36
CA ALA A 201 -16.72 -18.78 -14.76
C ALA A 201 -15.44 -18.15 -15.33
N VAL A 202 -14.30 -18.39 -14.69
CA VAL A 202 -12.99 -17.94 -15.19
C VAL A 202 -12.65 -18.57 -16.54
N VAL A 203 -12.83 -19.89 -16.68
CA VAL A 203 -12.63 -20.58 -17.97
C VAL A 203 -13.54 -20.00 -19.05
N ARG A 204 -14.81 -19.71 -18.72
CA ARG A 204 -15.75 -19.08 -19.65
C ARG A 204 -15.24 -17.73 -20.14
N VAL A 205 -14.76 -16.85 -19.25
CA VAL A 205 -14.19 -15.56 -19.65
C VAL A 205 -12.99 -15.76 -20.59
N LEU A 206 -12.08 -16.68 -20.24
CA LEU A 206 -10.91 -17.00 -21.07
C LEU A 206 -11.28 -17.55 -22.46
N THR A 207 -12.35 -18.33 -22.56
CA THR A 207 -12.81 -18.89 -23.84
C THR A 207 -13.64 -17.90 -24.65
N THR A 208 -14.61 -17.21 -24.04
CA THR A 208 -15.55 -16.33 -24.75
C THR A 208 -14.93 -14.98 -25.10
N THR A 209 -14.19 -14.39 -24.18
CA THR A 209 -13.64 -13.03 -24.35
C THR A 209 -12.28 -13.08 -25.04
N PHE A 210 -11.44 -14.03 -24.65
CA PHE A 210 -10.06 -14.10 -25.15
C PHE A 210 -9.82 -15.17 -26.22
N GLY A 211 -10.78 -16.06 -26.47
CA GLY A 211 -10.70 -17.05 -27.55
C GLY A 211 -9.73 -18.22 -27.27
N ILE A 212 -9.47 -18.54 -26.01
CA ILE A 212 -8.65 -19.71 -25.65
C ILE A 212 -9.48 -20.99 -25.74
N SER A 213 -8.93 -22.06 -26.31
CA SER A 213 -9.63 -23.35 -26.40
C SER A 213 -9.91 -23.95 -25.03
N GLU A 214 -11.17 -24.38 -24.79
CA GLU A 214 -11.59 -25.00 -23.53
C GLU A 214 -10.79 -26.26 -23.19
N ALA A 215 -10.34 -27.01 -24.20
CA ALA A 215 -9.55 -28.24 -24.04
C ALA A 215 -8.18 -28.01 -23.35
N ARG A 216 -7.74 -26.74 -23.25
CA ARG A 216 -6.51 -26.36 -22.57
C ARG A 216 -6.70 -26.15 -21.07
N PHE A 217 -7.92 -26.29 -20.57
CA PHE A 217 -8.23 -26.12 -19.16
C PHE A 217 -8.68 -27.43 -18.51
N GLU A 218 -8.24 -27.65 -17.28
CA GLU A 218 -8.81 -28.66 -16.37
C GLU A 218 -9.44 -27.92 -15.20
N VAL A 219 -10.73 -28.14 -14.94
CA VAL A 219 -11.41 -27.48 -13.81
C VAL A 219 -11.39 -28.41 -12.60
N VAL A 220 -10.86 -27.91 -11.48
CA VAL A 220 -10.83 -28.60 -10.20
C VAL A 220 -11.43 -27.69 -9.13
N SER A 221 -12.08 -28.27 -8.12
CA SER A 221 -12.54 -27.53 -6.95
C SER A 221 -11.97 -28.17 -5.69
N LYS A 222 -11.39 -27.33 -4.83
CA LYS A 222 -10.87 -27.72 -3.52
C LYS A 222 -11.83 -27.34 -2.39
N GLY A 223 -12.87 -26.57 -2.69
CA GLY A 223 -13.81 -26.11 -1.67
C GLY A 223 -13.06 -25.35 -0.58
N GLU A 224 -13.20 -25.77 0.67
CA GLU A 224 -12.56 -25.15 1.84
C GLU A 224 -11.29 -25.88 2.31
N SER A 225 -10.78 -26.87 1.57
CA SER A 225 -9.68 -27.72 2.02
C SER A 225 -8.31 -27.01 2.08
N GLU A 226 -8.15 -25.90 1.34
CA GLU A 226 -6.88 -25.18 1.17
C GLU A 226 -7.06 -23.67 1.45
N LEU A 227 -7.40 -23.35 2.70
CA LEU A 227 -7.53 -21.96 3.18
C LEU A 227 -6.15 -21.30 3.28
N LEU A 228 -5.99 -20.14 2.66
CA LEU A 228 -4.77 -19.34 2.76
C LEU A 228 -4.70 -18.50 4.04
N SER A 229 -5.87 -18.14 4.60
CA SER A 229 -5.91 -17.31 5.79
C SER A 229 -7.17 -17.54 6.63
N LYS A 230 -7.17 -16.99 7.84
CA LYS A 230 -8.38 -16.94 8.68
C LYS A 230 -9.45 -15.98 8.13
N LYS A 231 -9.10 -15.08 7.20
CA LYS A 231 -10.03 -14.14 6.58
C LYS A 231 -10.63 -14.75 5.32
N ASN A 232 -11.94 -14.74 5.22
CA ASN A 232 -12.67 -15.37 4.11
C ASN A 232 -12.38 -14.73 2.73
N VAL A 233 -11.97 -13.46 2.69
CA VAL A 233 -11.71 -12.73 1.43
C VAL A 233 -10.64 -13.42 0.59
N HIS A 234 -9.53 -13.84 1.20
CA HIS A 234 -8.43 -14.51 0.50
C HIS A 234 -8.74 -15.98 0.14
N ASN A 235 -9.73 -16.58 0.79
CA ASN A 235 -10.11 -17.98 0.55
C ASN A 235 -11.09 -18.13 -0.62
N ARG A 236 -11.86 -17.08 -0.92
CA ARG A 236 -12.78 -17.05 -2.07
C ARG A 236 -12.04 -16.68 -3.36
N ARG A 237 -11.20 -17.58 -3.84
CA ARG A 237 -10.33 -17.32 -4.98
C ARG A 237 -10.40 -18.43 -6.03
N VAL A 238 -9.87 -18.13 -7.21
CA VAL A 238 -9.46 -19.10 -8.21
C VAL A 238 -7.98 -18.92 -8.46
N GLU A 239 -7.26 -20.03 -8.46
CA GLU A 239 -5.84 -20.09 -8.79
C GLU A 239 -5.63 -20.95 -10.05
N PHE A 240 -4.46 -20.80 -10.65
CA PHE A 240 -4.05 -21.55 -11.81
C PHE A 240 -2.82 -22.39 -11.48
N GLN A 241 -2.80 -23.61 -11.99
CA GLN A 241 -1.69 -24.54 -11.89
C GLN A 241 -1.36 -25.04 -13.29
N PHE A 242 -0.09 -25.29 -13.61
CA PHE A 242 0.24 -25.89 -14.91
C PHE A 242 -0.05 -27.40 -14.89
N ILE A 243 -0.48 -27.90 -16.04
CA ILE A 243 -0.66 -29.34 -16.26
C ILE A 243 0.53 -29.80 -17.10
N GLN A 244 1.24 -30.82 -16.62
CA GLN A 244 2.30 -31.51 -17.36
C GLN A 244 1.73 -32.34 -18.52
#